data_AF-A0AA95H6H1-F1
#
_entry.id   AF-A0AA95H6H1-F1
#
_cell.length_a   1.000
_cell.length_b   1.000
_cell.length_c   1.000
_cell.angle_alpha   90.00
_cell.angle_beta   90.00
_cell.angle_gamma   90.00
#
_symmetry.space_group_name_H-M   'P 1'
#
loop_
_entity.id
_entity.type
_entity.pdbx_description
1 polymer ?
#
loop_
_entity_poly.entity_id
_entity_poly.type
_entity_poly.pdbx_seq_one_letter_code
_entity_poly.pdbx_strand_id
1 'polypeptide(L)'
;MTKIPANAAITGVILAGGRGSRLLGQDKGLVNFKGKPLIEWILQGLQAQVGAILISANRNLAAYQAYTYPVISDDLSDFQGPLAGILSAMQQAKTAYILTVPCDAPMICPVLVERLYQALQTSGAAVAVAHDGQREQSVYALIKVATAPHLAQYLARGNRKLGEWYRQLHSVSVDFSDYAYAFQNMNTPEQKQMMEQRLPVLGFCAYSGTGKTTLLTQLIPLLKQRGLRLAVIKHTHHVIDLDKPGKDSYRLREAGAQQVVLASHQRLISLQEKPQTDGEAHLQDALACINPLETDLVLVEGFKHATFAKIEIHRPSLGKPLMYPEDANIIALTTDAAAINIPPHLHQLDLNQPNALVEFIIAQLPNLSLPTS
;
A
#
# COMPACT_ATOMS: atom_id res chain seq x y z
N MET A 1 23.31 -9.49 15.57
CA MET A 1 22.55 -9.69 14.33
C MET A 1 22.89 -8.56 13.39
N THR A 2 23.30 -8.91 12.18
CA THR A 2 24.07 -8.09 11.23
C THR A 2 23.29 -6.84 10.81
N LYS A 3 23.85 -5.65 11.06
CA LYS A 3 23.35 -4.35 10.57
C LYS A 3 23.15 -4.43 9.06
N ILE A 4 21.94 -4.16 8.56
CA ILE A 4 21.62 -4.12 7.12
C ILE A 4 22.45 -3.01 6.45
N PRO A 5 23.42 -3.34 5.57
CA PRO A 5 24.13 -2.37 4.73
C PRO A 5 23.47 -2.26 3.34
N ALA A 6 22.30 -2.88 3.14
CA ALA A 6 21.84 -3.35 1.84
C ALA A 6 21.48 -2.25 0.83
N ASN A 7 20.95 -1.09 1.27
CA ASN A 7 20.42 -0.09 0.34
C ASN A 7 21.51 0.42 -0.61
N ALA A 8 22.71 0.75 -0.12
CA ALA A 8 23.81 1.30 -0.93
C ALA A 8 24.33 0.32 -2.02
N ALA A 9 24.09 -0.98 -1.85
CA ALA A 9 24.53 -2.02 -2.79
C ALA A 9 23.48 -2.37 -3.85
N ILE A 10 22.36 -1.64 -3.91
CA ILE A 10 21.22 -1.94 -4.80
C ILE A 10 20.86 -0.69 -5.61
N THR A 11 20.74 -0.88 -6.93
CA THR A 11 20.15 0.10 -7.84
C THR A 11 18.71 -0.32 -8.14
N GLY A 12 17.73 0.52 -7.82
CA GLY A 12 16.34 0.35 -8.25
C GLY A 12 16.18 0.69 -9.72
N VAL A 13 15.45 -0.12 -10.48
CA VAL A 13 15.27 0.00 -11.92
C VAL A 13 13.77 0.01 -12.22
N ILE A 14 13.26 1.16 -12.65
CA ILE A 14 11.86 1.31 -13.07
C ILE A 14 11.78 1.00 -14.56
N LEU A 15 11.06 -0.07 -14.92
CA LEU A 15 10.87 -0.50 -16.31
C LEU A 15 9.65 0.20 -16.92
N ALA A 16 9.90 1.29 -17.64
CA ALA A 16 8.92 2.19 -18.26
C ALA A 16 8.72 1.99 -19.78
N GLY A 17 9.12 0.84 -20.33
CA GLY A 17 9.22 0.63 -21.78
C GLY A 17 8.02 0.00 -22.52
N GLY A 18 6.85 -0.21 -21.89
CA GLY A 18 5.76 -0.98 -22.51
C GLY A 18 5.10 -0.33 -23.75
N ARG A 19 4.56 -1.16 -24.67
CA ARG A 19 3.85 -0.71 -25.89
C ARG A 19 2.63 0.20 -25.66
N GLY A 20 2.14 0.35 -24.42
CA GLY A 20 1.03 1.25 -24.07
C GLY A 20 -0.32 0.91 -24.71
N SER A 21 -0.46 -0.25 -25.35
CA SER A 21 -1.58 -0.57 -26.26
C SER A 21 -2.97 -0.64 -25.61
N ARG A 22 -3.04 -0.72 -24.26
CA ARG A 22 -4.30 -0.90 -23.52
C ARG A 22 -4.82 0.39 -22.85
N LEU A 23 -3.99 1.42 -22.72
CA LEU A 23 -4.35 2.75 -22.17
C LEU A 23 -4.29 3.82 -23.27
N LEU A 24 -4.92 3.55 -24.42
CA LEU A 24 -4.99 4.48 -25.56
C LEU A 24 -3.61 4.97 -26.07
N GLY A 25 -2.56 4.16 -25.92
CA GLY A 25 -1.20 4.51 -26.33
C GLY A 25 -0.44 5.40 -25.35
N GLN A 26 -1.06 5.81 -24.22
CA GLN A 26 -0.38 6.57 -23.18
C GLN A 26 0.71 5.74 -22.51
N ASP A 27 1.76 6.44 -22.11
CA ASP A 27 2.85 5.88 -21.34
C ASP A 27 2.41 5.72 -19.88
N LYS A 28 2.34 4.47 -19.42
CA LYS A 28 1.72 4.14 -18.14
C LYS A 28 2.40 4.84 -16.97
N GLY A 29 3.73 4.93 -16.99
CA GLY A 29 4.48 5.60 -15.92
C GLY A 29 4.11 7.08 -15.76
N LEU A 30 3.59 7.72 -16.82
CA LEU A 30 3.19 9.12 -16.85
C LEU A 30 1.68 9.32 -16.67
N VAL A 31 0.91 8.25 -16.51
CA VAL A 31 -0.54 8.35 -16.24
C VAL A 31 -0.74 8.95 -14.85
N ASN A 32 -1.56 9.99 -14.77
CA ASN A 32 -1.93 10.63 -13.51
C ASN A 32 -2.80 9.68 -12.65
N PHE A 33 -2.38 9.42 -11.42
CA PHE A 33 -3.07 8.61 -10.42
C PHE A 33 -3.11 9.38 -9.10
N LYS A 34 -4.32 9.66 -8.59
CA LYS A 34 -4.51 10.48 -7.36
C LYS A 34 -3.75 11.82 -7.39
N GLY A 35 -3.72 12.48 -8.55
CA GLY A 35 -3.12 13.81 -8.73
C GLY A 35 -1.60 13.84 -8.97
N LYS A 36 -0.94 12.68 -9.08
CA LYS A 36 0.48 12.57 -9.46
C LYS A 36 0.69 11.48 -10.53
N PRO A 37 1.66 11.62 -11.45
CA PRO A 37 2.08 10.53 -12.33
C PRO A 37 2.44 9.25 -11.56
N LEU A 38 2.11 8.07 -12.11
CA LEU A 38 2.42 6.77 -11.49
C LEU A 38 3.89 6.62 -11.09
N ILE A 39 4.81 7.12 -11.91
CA ILE A 39 6.24 7.03 -11.63
C ILE A 39 6.64 7.76 -10.34
N GLU A 40 5.97 8.85 -9.97
CA GLU A 40 6.28 9.57 -8.72
C GLU A 40 6.00 8.72 -7.49
N TRP A 41 4.92 7.93 -7.52
CA TRP A 41 4.60 6.99 -6.44
C TRP A 41 5.67 5.90 -6.30
N ILE A 42 6.14 5.38 -7.44
CA ILE A 42 7.18 4.35 -7.49
C ILE A 42 8.52 4.92 -7.00
N LEU A 43 8.90 6.12 -7.44
CA LEU A 43 10.12 6.81 -7.01
C LEU A 43 10.11 7.03 -5.50
N GLN A 44 9.00 7.52 -4.95
CA GLN A 44 8.84 7.74 -3.51
C GLN A 44 9.00 6.44 -2.72
N GLY A 45 8.39 5.34 -3.18
CA GLY A 45 8.47 4.03 -2.52
C GLY A 45 9.85 3.37 -2.62
N LEU A 46 10.55 3.54 -3.75
CA LEU A 46 11.88 2.99 -3.97
C LEU A 46 12.97 3.76 -3.25
N GLN A 47 12.89 5.09 -3.19
CA GLN A 47 13.96 5.94 -2.64
C GLN A 47 14.32 5.57 -1.19
N ALA A 48 13.37 5.07 -0.41
CA ALA A 48 13.61 4.60 0.95
C ALA A 48 14.38 3.25 1.04
N GLN A 49 14.41 2.47 -0.05
CA GLN A 49 14.87 1.08 -0.05
C GLN A 49 16.14 0.84 -0.87
N VAL A 50 16.53 1.74 -1.78
CA VAL A 50 17.69 1.56 -2.67
C VAL A 50 18.67 2.74 -2.61
N GLY A 51 19.93 2.50 -2.97
CA GLY A 51 21.00 3.51 -2.94
C GLY A 51 21.10 4.35 -4.21
N ALA A 52 20.57 3.85 -5.32
CA ALA A 52 20.48 4.55 -6.59
C ALA A 52 19.21 4.13 -7.34
N ILE A 53 18.72 4.97 -8.25
CA ILE A 53 17.57 4.67 -9.10
C ILE A 53 17.94 4.94 -10.56
N LEU A 54 17.50 4.05 -11.46
CA LEU A 54 17.54 4.17 -12.91
C LEU A 54 16.11 4.03 -13.47
N ILE A 55 15.80 4.79 -14.51
CA ILE A 55 14.55 4.68 -15.26
C ILE A 55 14.86 4.11 -16.65
N SER A 56 14.36 2.93 -16.97
CA SER A 56 14.47 2.35 -18.31
C SER A 56 13.26 2.73 -19.15
N ALA A 57 13.46 3.60 -20.13
CA ALA A 57 12.40 4.12 -21.00
C ALA A 57 12.88 4.23 -22.45
N ASN A 58 11.96 3.97 -23.39
CA ASN A 58 12.20 4.06 -24.83
C ASN A 58 11.33 5.14 -25.50
N ARG A 59 10.54 5.89 -24.72
CA ARG A 59 9.67 6.99 -25.17
C ARG A 59 9.53 8.01 -24.06
N ASN A 60 9.06 9.22 -24.42
CA ASN A 60 8.85 10.32 -23.48
C ASN A 60 10.08 10.62 -22.60
N LEU A 61 11.28 10.48 -23.16
CA LEU A 61 12.54 10.55 -22.43
C LEU A 61 12.69 11.87 -21.67
N ALA A 62 12.32 12.99 -22.29
CA ALA A 62 12.36 14.31 -21.66
C ALA A 62 11.48 14.40 -20.39
N ALA A 63 10.31 13.75 -20.40
CA ALA A 63 9.43 13.72 -19.22
C ALA A 63 10.06 12.90 -18.08
N TYR A 64 10.69 11.78 -18.40
CA TYR A 64 11.41 10.97 -17.41
C TYR A 64 12.68 11.64 -16.89
N GLN A 65 13.43 12.33 -17.75
CA GLN A 65 14.64 13.06 -17.39
C GLN A 65 14.36 14.24 -16.45
N ALA A 66 13.15 14.81 -16.50
CA ALA A 66 12.73 15.89 -15.59
C ALA A 66 12.76 15.46 -14.10
N TYR A 67 12.68 14.16 -13.81
CA TYR A 67 12.78 13.63 -12.44
C TYR A 67 14.22 13.54 -11.91
N THR A 68 15.23 14.02 -12.67
CA THR A 68 16.66 14.07 -12.29
C THR A 68 17.35 12.71 -12.09
N TYR A 69 16.64 11.60 -12.25
CA TYR A 69 17.22 10.26 -12.27
C TYR A 69 17.79 9.93 -13.66
N PRO A 70 18.88 9.14 -13.75
CA PRO A 70 19.38 8.69 -15.04
C PRO A 70 18.33 7.86 -15.79
N VAL A 71 18.08 8.25 -17.04
CA VAL A 71 17.19 7.54 -17.96
C VAL A 71 18.04 6.76 -18.95
N ILE A 72 17.80 5.46 -19.03
CA ILE A 72 18.47 4.55 -19.95
C ILE A 72 17.48 4.06 -21.00
N SER A 73 17.99 3.82 -22.21
CA SER A 73 17.22 3.24 -23.32
C SER A 73 17.88 1.95 -23.78
N ASP A 74 17.10 1.10 -24.44
CA ASP A 74 17.60 -0.18 -24.95
C ASP A 74 18.46 0.08 -26.20
N ASP A 75 19.62 -0.58 -26.32
CA ASP A 75 20.51 -0.45 -27.49
C ASP A 75 19.99 -1.19 -28.74
N LEU A 76 18.96 -2.03 -28.57
CA LEU A 76 18.40 -2.86 -29.63
C LEU A 76 17.27 -2.10 -30.35
N SER A 77 17.28 -2.13 -31.69
CA SER A 77 16.15 -1.63 -32.48
C SER A 77 14.88 -2.44 -32.16
N ASP A 78 13.77 -1.72 -32.00
CA ASP A 78 12.46 -2.21 -31.56
C ASP A 78 12.37 -2.74 -30.12
N PHE A 79 11.16 -2.67 -29.54
CA PHE A 79 10.89 -3.15 -28.18
C PHE A 79 11.11 -4.67 -28.07
N GLN A 80 12.20 -5.07 -27.41
CA GLN A 80 12.57 -6.47 -27.17
C GLN A 80 12.04 -7.01 -25.82
N GLY A 81 11.11 -6.32 -25.16
CA GLY A 81 10.59 -6.73 -23.86
C GLY A 81 11.48 -6.32 -22.68
N PRO A 82 11.08 -6.66 -21.44
CA PRO A 82 11.70 -6.14 -20.21
C PRO A 82 13.17 -6.57 -20.02
N LEU A 83 13.59 -7.70 -20.61
CA LEU A 83 14.97 -8.20 -20.48
C LEU A 83 16.01 -7.27 -21.12
N ALA A 84 15.68 -6.54 -22.17
CA ALA A 84 16.59 -5.57 -22.78
C ALA A 84 16.87 -4.41 -21.81
N GLY A 85 15.83 -3.81 -21.24
CA GLY A 85 15.95 -2.78 -20.23
C GLY A 85 16.70 -3.24 -18.97
N ILE A 86 16.52 -4.49 -18.56
CA ILE A 86 17.28 -5.10 -17.47
C ILE A 86 18.77 -5.18 -17.81
N LEU A 87 19.12 -5.62 -19.02
CA LEU A 87 20.52 -5.69 -19.45
C LEU A 87 21.17 -4.31 -19.49
N SER A 88 20.50 -3.33 -20.11
CA SER A 88 20.98 -1.94 -20.15
C SER A 88 21.15 -1.36 -18.73
N ALA A 89 20.24 -1.70 -17.80
CA ALA A 89 20.37 -1.28 -16.41
C ALA A 89 21.57 -1.94 -15.72
N MET A 90 21.80 -3.24 -15.92
CA MET A 90 22.96 -3.94 -15.35
C MET A 90 24.29 -3.37 -15.85
N GLN A 91 24.35 -2.93 -17.11
CA GLN A 91 25.55 -2.33 -17.70
C GLN A 91 25.87 -0.94 -17.11
N GLN A 92 24.84 -0.21 -16.66
CA GLN A 92 24.98 1.13 -16.07
C GLN A 92 25.04 1.12 -14.54
N ALA A 93 24.54 0.06 -13.90
CA ALA A 93 24.52 -0.07 -12.45
C ALA A 93 25.95 -0.12 -11.88
N LYS A 94 26.21 0.72 -10.89
CA LYS A 94 27.49 0.76 -10.13
C LYS A 94 27.44 -0.10 -8.88
N THR A 95 26.36 -0.86 -8.69
CA THR A 95 26.04 -1.63 -7.50
C THR A 95 26.07 -3.12 -7.80
N ALA A 96 26.21 -3.96 -6.76
CA ALA A 96 26.28 -5.41 -6.94
C ALA A 96 24.94 -6.03 -7.39
N TYR A 97 23.83 -5.35 -7.09
CA TYR A 97 22.48 -5.80 -7.38
C TYR A 97 21.67 -4.72 -8.08
N ILE A 98 20.70 -5.16 -8.87
CA ILE A 98 19.58 -4.34 -9.32
C ILE A 98 18.27 -4.89 -8.76
N LEU A 99 17.35 -4.01 -8.34
CA LEU A 99 15.95 -4.34 -8.07
C LEU A 99 15.12 -3.81 -9.23
N THR A 100 14.40 -4.68 -9.93
CA THR A 100 13.49 -4.23 -11.01
C THR A 100 12.07 -4.08 -10.47
N VAL A 101 11.34 -3.09 -10.99
CA VAL A 101 9.89 -2.90 -10.76
C VAL A 101 9.21 -2.37 -12.03
N PRO A 102 7.93 -2.66 -12.28
CA PRO A 102 7.20 -2.10 -13.41
C PRO A 102 6.78 -0.65 -13.15
N CYS A 103 6.54 0.12 -14.22
CA CYS A 103 6.03 1.50 -14.12
C CYS A 103 4.51 1.61 -13.90
N ASP A 104 3.78 0.50 -13.94
CA ASP A 104 2.31 0.48 -13.94
C ASP A 104 1.68 -0.01 -12.64
N ALA A 105 2.48 -0.26 -11.61
CA ALA A 105 2.01 -0.56 -10.27
C ALA A 105 2.51 0.53 -9.30
N PRO A 106 1.63 1.44 -8.85
CA PRO A 106 2.05 2.61 -8.07
C PRO A 106 2.49 2.30 -6.64
N MET A 107 2.21 1.10 -6.13
CA MET A 107 2.47 0.75 -4.74
C MET A 107 3.75 -0.08 -4.64
N ILE A 108 4.72 0.39 -3.86
CA ILE A 108 5.94 -0.39 -3.57
C ILE A 108 5.85 -0.91 -2.15
N CYS A 109 5.92 -2.24 -1.99
CA CYS A 109 5.94 -2.88 -0.69
C CYS A 109 7.12 -2.36 0.15
N PRO A 110 6.92 -1.93 1.41
CA PRO A 110 7.94 -1.28 2.24
C PRO A 110 9.09 -2.22 2.63
N VAL A 111 8.85 -3.53 2.62
CA VAL A 111 9.81 -4.58 2.97
C VAL A 111 10.32 -5.34 1.74
N LEU A 112 10.10 -4.80 0.53
CA LEU A 112 10.42 -5.46 -0.74
C LEU A 112 11.91 -5.80 -0.83
N VAL A 113 12.78 -4.80 -0.69
CA VAL A 113 14.23 -5.01 -0.78
C VAL A 113 14.73 -5.94 0.32
N GLU A 114 14.27 -5.71 1.56
CA GLU A 114 14.71 -6.48 2.72
C GLU A 114 14.44 -7.98 2.54
N ARG A 115 13.19 -8.36 2.23
CA ARG A 115 12.80 -9.77 2.06
C ARG A 115 13.49 -10.42 0.88
N LEU A 116 13.54 -9.76 -0.28
CA LEU A 116 14.23 -10.29 -1.46
C LEU A 116 15.72 -10.50 -1.19
N TYR A 117 16.38 -9.53 -0.54
CA TYR A 117 17.80 -9.61 -0.23
C TYR A 117 18.09 -10.75 0.76
N GLN A 118 17.32 -10.88 1.84
CA GLN A 118 17.47 -11.96 2.81
C GLN A 118 17.31 -13.34 2.15
N ALA A 119 16.30 -13.51 1.31
CA ALA A 119 16.08 -14.76 0.56
C ALA A 119 17.26 -15.08 -0.38
N LEU A 120 17.79 -14.07 -1.07
CA LEU A 120 18.92 -14.22 -1.97
C LEU A 120 20.22 -14.60 -1.24
N GLN A 121 20.48 -14.01 -0.06
CA GLN A 121 21.63 -14.39 0.76
C GLN A 121 21.52 -15.80 1.32
N THR A 122 20.32 -16.19 1.78
CA THR A 122 20.09 -17.50 2.41
C THR A 122 20.18 -18.65 1.41
N SER A 123 19.62 -18.45 0.21
CA SER A 123 19.57 -19.48 -0.84
C SER A 123 20.86 -19.54 -1.68
N GLY A 124 21.69 -18.49 -1.66
CA GLY A 124 22.81 -18.34 -2.60
C GLY A 124 22.38 -18.06 -4.05
N ALA A 125 21.07 -17.93 -4.30
CA ALA A 125 20.47 -17.69 -5.61
C ALA A 125 21.09 -16.49 -6.35
N ALA A 126 20.98 -16.48 -7.67
CA ALA A 126 21.37 -15.33 -8.49
C ALA A 126 20.23 -14.31 -8.66
N VAL A 127 18.99 -14.77 -8.47
CA VAL A 127 17.76 -14.01 -8.62
C VAL A 127 16.82 -14.33 -7.45
N ALA A 128 16.23 -13.32 -6.83
CA ALA A 128 15.06 -13.48 -5.96
C ALA A 128 13.87 -12.76 -6.61
N VAL A 129 12.72 -13.43 -6.70
CA VAL A 129 11.51 -12.92 -7.38
C VAL A 129 10.36 -12.88 -6.38
N ALA A 130 9.59 -11.80 -6.37
CA ALA A 130 8.40 -11.71 -5.51
C ALA A 130 7.26 -12.62 -5.99
N HIS A 131 6.50 -13.16 -5.06
CA HIS A 131 5.28 -13.94 -5.28
C HIS A 131 4.15 -13.35 -4.44
N ASP A 132 3.03 -12.97 -5.04
CA ASP A 132 1.93 -12.26 -4.34
C ASP A 132 0.93 -13.19 -3.64
N GLY A 133 1.30 -14.46 -3.44
CA GLY A 133 0.43 -15.53 -2.96
C GLY A 133 -0.39 -16.23 -4.05
N GLN A 134 -0.54 -15.62 -5.23
CA GLN A 134 -1.25 -16.20 -6.37
C GLN A 134 -0.31 -16.57 -7.52
N ARG A 135 0.68 -15.72 -7.79
CA ARG A 135 1.66 -15.92 -8.86
C ARG A 135 2.97 -15.20 -8.60
N GLU A 136 4.00 -15.64 -9.30
CA GLU A 136 5.24 -14.89 -9.41
C GLU A 136 5.04 -13.57 -10.14
N GLN A 137 5.62 -12.52 -9.58
CA GLN A 137 5.65 -11.17 -10.10
C GLN A 137 7.02 -10.96 -10.73
N SER A 138 7.24 -11.54 -11.92
CA SER A 138 8.58 -11.69 -12.53
C SER A 138 9.35 -10.38 -12.74
N VAL A 139 8.65 -9.24 -12.77
CA VAL A 139 9.27 -7.91 -12.89
C VAL A 139 9.77 -7.38 -11.55
N TYR A 140 9.20 -7.84 -10.43
CA TYR A 140 9.66 -7.54 -9.08
C TYR A 140 10.75 -8.52 -8.66
N ALA A 141 11.98 -8.24 -9.09
CA ALA A 141 13.10 -9.16 -8.90
C ALA A 141 14.36 -8.43 -8.45
N LEU A 142 15.05 -9.00 -7.47
CA LEU A 142 16.39 -8.61 -7.08
C LEU A 142 17.40 -9.53 -7.78
N ILE A 143 18.29 -8.95 -8.57
CA ILE A 143 19.18 -9.68 -9.49
C ILE A 143 20.63 -9.28 -9.27
N LYS A 144 21.54 -10.27 -9.22
CA LYS A 144 22.99 -10.02 -9.21
C LYS A 144 23.44 -9.44 -10.56
N VAL A 145 24.07 -8.28 -10.56
CA VAL A 145 24.61 -7.63 -11.78
C VAL A 145 25.62 -8.53 -12.50
N ALA A 146 26.34 -9.39 -11.78
CA ALA A 146 27.27 -10.38 -12.34
C ALA A 146 26.62 -11.36 -13.34
N THR A 147 25.29 -11.45 -13.38
CA THR A 147 24.56 -12.28 -14.36
C THR A 147 24.39 -11.61 -15.73
N ALA A 148 24.80 -10.35 -15.89
CA ALA A 148 24.66 -9.61 -17.15
C ALA A 148 25.24 -10.32 -18.40
N PRO A 149 26.42 -10.97 -18.36
CA PRO A 149 26.93 -11.70 -19.51
C PRO A 149 26.03 -12.88 -19.92
N HIS A 150 25.45 -13.58 -18.94
CA HIS A 150 24.49 -14.66 -19.20
C HIS A 150 23.20 -14.11 -19.83
N LEU A 151 22.71 -12.96 -19.36
CA LEU A 151 21.54 -12.30 -19.94
C LEU A 151 21.81 -11.87 -21.40
N ALA A 152 22.96 -11.28 -21.67
CA ALA A 152 23.36 -10.89 -23.01
C ALA A 152 23.38 -12.09 -23.98
N GLN A 153 23.93 -13.23 -23.56
CA GLN A 153 23.89 -14.47 -24.35
C GLN A 153 22.47 -15.00 -24.55
N TYR A 154 21.64 -14.95 -23.50
CA TYR A 154 20.25 -15.38 -23.58
C TYR A 154 19.46 -14.56 -24.61
N LEU A 155 19.65 -13.23 -24.62
CA LEU A 155 19.06 -12.32 -25.61
C LEU A 155 19.63 -12.53 -27.02
N ALA A 156 20.95 -12.75 -27.16
CA ALA A 156 21.59 -13.01 -28.45
C ALA A 156 21.06 -14.26 -29.15
N ARG A 157 20.59 -15.25 -28.38
CA ARG A 157 19.90 -16.45 -28.90
C ARG A 157 18.45 -16.22 -29.30
N GLY A 158 17.96 -14.98 -29.25
CA GLY A 158 16.58 -14.62 -29.60
C GLY A 158 15.55 -14.84 -28.49
N ASN A 159 15.96 -15.30 -27.30
CA ASN A 159 15.02 -15.53 -26.21
C ASN A 159 14.57 -14.23 -25.54
N ARG A 160 13.33 -14.18 -25.03
CA ARG A 160 12.70 -12.93 -24.52
C ARG A 160 11.90 -13.09 -23.22
N LYS A 161 11.82 -14.29 -22.64
CA LYS A 161 10.94 -14.58 -21.49
C LYS A 161 11.68 -14.57 -20.16
N LEU A 162 11.28 -13.69 -19.24
CA LEU A 162 11.85 -13.57 -17.89
C LEU A 162 11.88 -14.91 -17.14
N GLY A 163 10.73 -15.58 -17.03
CA GLY A 163 10.64 -16.83 -16.28
C GLY A 163 11.45 -17.99 -16.88
N GLU A 164 11.75 -17.98 -18.19
CA GLU A 164 12.66 -18.96 -18.80
C GLU A 164 14.12 -18.64 -18.47
N TRP A 165 14.50 -17.36 -18.51
CA TRP A 165 15.83 -16.92 -18.09
C TRP A 165 16.08 -17.18 -16.60
N TYR A 166 15.11 -16.85 -15.73
CA TYR A 166 15.21 -17.10 -14.30
C TYR A 166 15.41 -18.57 -13.98
N ARG A 167 14.76 -19.50 -14.70
CA ARG A 167 14.97 -20.95 -14.52
C ARG A 167 16.36 -21.44 -14.93
N GLN A 168 17.05 -20.73 -15.82
CA GLN A 168 18.45 -21.03 -16.16
C GLN A 168 19.42 -20.53 -15.09
N LEU A 169 18.95 -19.63 -14.24
CA LEU A 169 19.63 -19.17 -13.05
C LEU A 169 19.07 -19.94 -11.85
N HIS A 170 19.86 -20.15 -10.80
CA HIS A 170 19.26 -20.64 -9.55
C HIS A 170 18.46 -19.48 -8.95
N SER A 171 17.14 -19.44 -9.19
CA SER A 171 16.22 -18.40 -8.69
C SER A 171 15.45 -18.87 -7.46
N VAL A 172 15.15 -17.95 -6.55
CA VAL A 172 14.29 -18.17 -5.39
C VAL A 172 13.02 -17.34 -5.49
N SER A 173 11.87 -17.95 -5.20
CA SER A 173 10.58 -17.26 -5.10
C SER A 173 10.35 -16.83 -3.65
N VAL A 174 9.90 -15.59 -3.44
CA VAL A 174 9.78 -14.96 -2.12
C VAL A 174 8.33 -14.56 -1.88
N ASP A 175 7.74 -15.04 -0.79
CA ASP A 175 6.34 -14.79 -0.49
C ASP A 175 6.08 -13.35 0.01
N PHE A 176 5.11 -12.73 -0.64
CA PHE A 176 4.52 -11.43 -0.32
C PHE A 176 2.98 -11.49 -0.35
N SER A 177 2.40 -12.66 -0.07
CA SER A 177 0.94 -12.83 0.06
C SER A 177 0.30 -11.85 1.04
N ASP A 178 1.02 -11.49 2.11
CA ASP A 178 0.66 -10.46 3.10
C ASP A 178 0.75 -9.01 2.55
N TYR A 179 1.35 -8.82 1.38
CA TYR A 179 1.44 -7.54 0.65
C TYR A 179 0.88 -7.63 -0.78
N ALA A 180 -0.03 -8.57 -1.07
CA ALA A 180 -0.53 -8.80 -2.44
C ALA A 180 -1.06 -7.54 -3.13
N TYR A 181 -1.60 -6.58 -2.36
CA TYR A 181 -2.09 -5.30 -2.88
C TYR A 181 -0.99 -4.45 -3.55
N ALA A 182 0.28 -4.60 -3.15
CA ALA A 182 1.41 -3.85 -3.70
C ALA A 182 1.75 -4.28 -5.14
N PHE A 183 1.26 -5.43 -5.59
CA PHE A 183 1.56 -6.00 -6.92
C PHE A 183 0.42 -5.82 -7.92
N GLN A 184 -0.52 -4.92 -7.62
CA GLN A 184 -1.66 -4.62 -8.49
C GLN A 184 -1.27 -3.64 -9.61
N ASN A 185 -1.34 -4.12 -10.85
CA ASN A 185 -1.01 -3.33 -12.03
C ASN A 185 -2.23 -2.54 -12.53
N MET A 186 -2.02 -1.25 -12.80
CA MET A 186 -2.99 -0.34 -13.39
C MET A 186 -2.91 -0.41 -14.93
N ASN A 187 -3.65 -1.35 -15.52
CA ASN A 187 -3.64 -1.59 -16.96
C ASN A 187 -4.80 -0.94 -17.71
N THR A 188 -5.90 -0.62 -17.02
CA THR A 188 -7.11 -0.08 -17.63
C THR A 188 -7.65 1.13 -16.85
N PRO A 189 -8.45 2.01 -17.48
CA PRO A 189 -9.13 3.12 -16.79
C PRO A 189 -10.01 2.67 -15.63
N GLU A 190 -10.67 1.52 -15.74
CA GLU A 190 -11.52 0.97 -14.69
C GLU A 190 -10.69 0.54 -13.47
N GLN A 191 -9.56 -0.14 -13.71
CA GLN A 191 -8.62 -0.49 -12.63
C GLN A 191 -8.06 0.76 -11.96
N LYS A 192 -7.70 1.78 -12.77
CA LYS A 192 -7.29 3.09 -12.25
C LYS A 192 -8.37 3.67 -11.35
N GLN A 193 -9.62 3.73 -11.83
CA GLN A 193 -10.73 4.28 -11.07
C GLN A 193 -10.98 3.48 -9.77
N MET A 194 -10.96 2.15 -9.81
CA MET A 194 -11.08 1.30 -8.64
C MET A 194 -9.95 1.55 -7.63
N MET A 195 -8.71 1.69 -8.10
CA MET A 195 -7.55 1.98 -7.25
C MET A 195 -7.57 3.41 -6.70
N GLU A 196 -8.08 4.38 -7.47
CA GLU A 196 -8.26 5.77 -7.04
C GLU A 196 -9.35 5.88 -5.98
N GLN A 197 -10.42 5.11 -6.15
CA GLN A 197 -11.52 4.97 -5.19
C GLN A 197 -11.16 4.06 -4.01
N ARG A 198 -9.98 3.42 -4.03
CA ARG A 198 -9.49 2.64 -2.90
C ARG A 198 -9.14 3.59 -1.77
N LEU A 199 -10.06 3.63 -0.81
CA LEU A 199 -10.01 4.49 0.35
C LEU A 199 -9.24 3.76 1.47
N PRO A 200 -8.07 4.28 1.90
CA PRO A 200 -7.34 3.73 3.03
C PRO A 200 -8.24 3.62 4.27
N VAL A 201 -8.23 2.46 4.93
CA VAL A 201 -8.97 2.22 6.17
C VAL A 201 -8.01 1.77 7.25
N LEU A 202 -8.04 2.44 8.40
CA LEU A 202 -7.24 2.09 9.57
C LEU A 202 -8.12 1.97 10.81
N GLY A 203 -8.04 0.82 11.47
CA GLY A 203 -8.79 0.57 12.70
C GLY A 203 -8.01 0.87 13.96
N PHE A 204 -8.73 1.17 15.04
CA PHE A 204 -8.21 1.26 16.39
C PHE A 204 -8.96 0.28 17.28
N CYS A 205 -8.27 -0.79 17.68
CA CYS A 205 -8.83 -1.83 18.53
C CYS A 205 -8.29 -1.71 19.96
N ALA A 206 -9.18 -1.92 20.92
CA ALA A 206 -8.85 -1.94 22.35
C ALA A 206 -10.05 -2.46 23.14
N TYR A 207 -9.80 -2.95 24.36
CA TYR A 207 -10.85 -3.18 25.34
C TYR A 207 -11.58 -1.87 25.69
N SER A 208 -12.80 -1.98 26.20
CA SER A 208 -13.57 -0.80 26.63
C SER A 208 -12.82 -0.06 27.74
N GLY A 209 -12.93 1.27 27.76
CA GLY A 209 -12.24 2.12 28.75
C GLY A 209 -10.77 2.47 28.44
N THR A 210 -10.15 1.90 27.40
CA THR A 210 -8.72 2.14 27.08
C THR A 210 -8.42 3.53 26.49
N GLY A 211 -9.45 4.31 26.13
CA GLY A 211 -9.30 5.68 25.62
C GLY A 211 -9.18 5.81 24.10
N LYS A 212 -9.82 4.91 23.33
CA LYS A 212 -9.83 4.95 21.85
C LYS A 212 -10.31 6.29 21.29
N THR A 213 -11.50 6.73 21.71
CA THR A 213 -12.05 8.02 21.27
C THR A 213 -11.13 9.17 21.67
N THR A 214 -10.54 9.13 22.87
CA THR A 214 -9.57 10.15 23.32
C THR A 214 -8.37 10.24 22.40
N LEU A 215 -7.75 9.10 22.07
CA LEU A 215 -6.62 9.07 21.14
C LEU A 215 -7.02 9.58 19.75
N LEU A 216 -8.16 9.11 19.21
CA LEU A 216 -8.65 9.56 17.91
C LEU A 216 -8.88 11.08 17.87
N THR A 217 -9.44 11.67 18.94
CA THR A 217 -9.63 13.12 19.03
C THR A 217 -8.31 13.90 19.07
N GLN A 218 -7.20 13.28 19.49
CA GLN A 218 -5.86 13.87 19.41
C GLN A 218 -5.24 13.69 18.01
N LEU A 219 -5.45 12.55 17.36
CA LEU A 219 -4.86 12.24 16.06
C LEU A 219 -5.52 12.99 14.89
N ILE A 220 -6.85 13.11 14.89
CA ILE A 220 -7.61 13.78 13.82
C ILE A 220 -7.07 15.18 13.48
N PRO A 221 -6.87 16.10 14.43
CA PRO A 221 -6.34 17.43 14.10
C PRO A 221 -4.90 17.38 13.57
N LEU A 222 -4.05 16.48 14.08
CA LEU A 222 -2.66 16.34 13.64
C LEU A 222 -2.57 15.76 12.21
N LEU A 223 -3.37 14.74 11.90
CA LEU A 223 -3.48 14.18 10.54
C LEU A 223 -4.03 15.22 9.56
N LYS A 224 -5.00 16.05 9.99
CA LYS A 224 -5.50 17.16 9.18
C LYS A 224 -4.43 18.23 8.91
N GLN A 225 -3.58 18.53 9.89
CA GLN A 225 -2.42 19.43 9.70
C GLN A 225 -1.42 18.90 8.67
N ARG A 226 -1.42 17.58 8.43
CA ARG A 226 -0.63 16.91 7.38
C ARG A 226 -1.35 16.86 6.02
N GLY A 227 -2.47 17.56 5.90
CA GLY A 227 -3.21 17.71 4.64
C GLY A 227 -4.21 16.59 4.35
N LEU A 228 -4.44 15.66 5.29
CA LEU A 228 -5.40 14.57 5.09
C LEU A 228 -6.83 15.01 5.37
N ARG A 229 -7.74 14.66 4.48
CA ARG A 229 -9.19 14.70 4.71
C ARG A 229 -9.62 13.36 5.29
N LEU A 230 -10.27 13.39 6.43
CA LEU A 230 -10.56 12.19 7.22
C LEU A 230 -12.06 11.92 7.27
N ALA A 231 -12.41 10.65 7.23
CA ALA A 231 -13.70 10.17 7.69
C ALA A 231 -13.51 9.27 8.91
N VAL A 232 -14.52 9.20 9.77
CA VAL A 232 -14.49 8.37 10.97
C VAL A 232 -15.71 7.48 11.00
N ILE A 233 -15.50 6.17 11.12
CA ILE A 233 -16.54 5.20 11.37
C ILE A 233 -16.46 4.79 12.84
N LYS A 234 -17.57 4.86 13.55
CA LYS A 234 -17.69 4.37 14.93
C LYS A 234 -18.75 3.30 15.02
N HIS A 235 -18.35 2.11 15.46
CA HIS A 235 -19.27 0.99 15.69
C HIS A 235 -19.77 0.98 17.14
N THR A 236 -21.06 0.70 17.32
CA THR A 236 -21.68 0.47 18.63
C THR A 236 -22.72 -0.65 18.49
N HIS A 237 -22.90 -1.43 19.54
CA HIS A 237 -23.91 -2.50 19.61
C HIS A 237 -25.27 -1.98 20.12
N HIS A 238 -25.39 -0.69 20.39
CA HIS A 238 -26.64 -0.05 20.81
C HIS A 238 -27.35 0.60 19.64
N VAL A 239 -28.69 0.65 19.71
CA VAL A 239 -29.51 1.44 18.78
C VAL A 239 -29.03 2.89 18.80
N ILE A 240 -28.88 3.47 17.63
CA ILE A 240 -28.41 4.84 17.42
C ILE A 240 -29.57 5.66 16.89
N ASP A 241 -29.89 6.78 17.54
CA ASP A 241 -30.74 7.81 16.95
C ASP A 241 -30.11 9.19 17.22
N LEU A 242 -29.97 9.97 16.15
CA LEU A 242 -29.45 11.35 16.20
C LEU A 242 -30.59 12.37 16.11
N ASP A 243 -31.80 11.92 15.77
CA ASP A 243 -32.97 12.77 15.65
C ASP A 243 -33.75 12.86 16.96
N LYS A 244 -34.65 13.83 17.06
CA LYS A 244 -35.54 14.00 18.21
C LYS A 244 -36.96 13.57 17.81
N PRO A 245 -37.59 12.66 18.58
CA PRO A 245 -38.97 12.26 18.34
C PRO A 245 -39.90 13.47 18.18
N GLY A 246 -40.74 13.41 17.14
CA GLY A 246 -41.74 14.43 16.83
C GLY A 246 -41.26 15.63 16.01
N LYS A 247 -39.97 15.75 15.66
CA LYS A 247 -39.48 16.71 14.65
C LYS A 247 -39.80 16.26 13.22
N ASP A 248 -39.71 17.19 12.27
CA ASP A 248 -40.15 16.93 10.89
C ASP A 248 -39.33 15.82 10.22
N SER A 249 -38.00 15.80 10.38
CA SER A 249 -37.13 14.73 9.87
C SER A 249 -37.46 13.36 10.48
N TYR A 250 -37.77 13.33 11.78
CA TYR A 250 -38.19 12.11 12.47
C TYR A 250 -39.51 11.60 11.91
N ARG A 251 -40.50 12.49 11.72
CA ARG A 251 -41.80 12.14 11.16
C ARG A 251 -41.69 11.62 9.72
N LEU A 252 -40.84 12.22 8.89
CA LEU A 252 -40.59 11.74 7.54
C LEU A 252 -39.98 10.33 7.53
N ARG A 253 -39.03 10.06 8.43
CA ARG A 253 -38.40 8.75 8.61
C ARG A 253 -39.41 7.69 9.05
N GLU A 254 -40.14 7.95 10.13
CA GLU A 254 -41.17 7.03 10.67
C GLU A 254 -42.36 6.83 9.71
N ALA A 255 -42.61 7.76 8.79
CA ALA A 255 -43.60 7.58 7.72
C ALA A 255 -43.15 6.57 6.64
N GLY A 256 -41.94 6.01 6.75
CA GLY A 256 -41.42 4.97 5.86
C GLY A 256 -40.39 5.44 4.84
N ALA A 257 -39.83 6.65 4.99
CA ALA A 257 -38.72 7.08 4.15
C ALA A 257 -37.48 6.22 4.45
N GLN A 258 -37.05 5.40 3.49
CA GLN A 258 -35.86 4.54 3.63
C GLN A 258 -34.57 5.35 3.91
N GLN A 259 -34.53 6.59 3.42
CA GLN A 259 -33.43 7.51 3.63
C GLN A 259 -33.97 8.93 3.81
N VAL A 260 -33.45 9.63 4.81
CA VAL A 260 -33.75 11.05 5.07
C VAL A 260 -32.44 11.83 5.06
N VAL A 261 -32.37 12.87 4.21
CA VAL A 261 -31.20 13.73 4.09
C VAL A 261 -31.54 15.13 4.57
N LEU A 262 -30.93 15.56 5.67
CA LEU A 262 -31.01 16.95 6.14
C LEU A 262 -29.87 17.76 5.55
N ALA A 263 -30.19 18.80 4.80
CA ALA A 263 -29.22 19.67 4.16
C ALA A 263 -29.32 21.11 4.69
N SER A 264 -28.16 21.70 4.97
CA SER A 264 -28.00 23.12 5.30
C SER A 264 -26.73 23.64 4.63
N HIS A 265 -26.53 24.96 4.66
CA HIS A 265 -25.33 25.61 4.13
C HIS A 265 -24.02 25.24 4.87
N GLN A 266 -24.10 24.62 6.06
CA GLN A 266 -22.93 24.21 6.85
C GLN A 266 -22.77 22.69 7.00
N ARG A 267 -23.83 21.92 6.77
CA ARG A 267 -23.86 20.49 7.11
C ARG A 267 -24.88 19.72 6.29
N LEU A 268 -24.47 18.52 5.90
CA LEU A 268 -25.34 17.46 5.42
C LEU A 268 -25.40 16.35 6.47
N ILE A 269 -26.59 15.81 6.73
CA ILE A 269 -26.79 14.60 7.54
C ILE A 269 -27.58 13.63 6.69
N SER A 270 -27.07 12.40 6.51
CA SER A 270 -27.79 11.31 5.86
C SER A 270 -28.12 10.25 6.90
N LEU A 271 -29.41 9.98 7.07
CA LEU A 271 -29.94 8.92 7.93
C LEU A 271 -30.51 7.85 7.00
N GLN A 272 -30.04 6.62 7.16
CA GLN A 272 -30.48 5.49 6.36
C GLN A 272 -31.01 4.40 7.27
N GLU A 273 -32.24 3.98 7.01
CA GLU A 273 -32.81 2.81 7.66
C GLU A 273 -32.15 1.56 7.09
N LYS A 274 -31.77 0.63 7.98
CA LYS A 274 -31.40 -0.72 7.57
C LYS A 274 -32.63 -1.63 7.74
N PRO A 275 -32.83 -2.63 6.85
CA PRO A 275 -33.83 -3.64 7.09
C PRO A 275 -33.63 -4.26 8.48
N GLN A 276 -34.72 -4.57 9.20
CA GLN A 276 -34.64 -5.40 10.41
C GLN A 276 -34.19 -6.80 10.00
N THR A 277 -32.89 -7.01 9.97
CA THR A 277 -32.25 -8.32 9.83
C THR A 277 -31.56 -8.66 11.15
N ASP A 278 -31.53 -9.94 11.52
CA ASP A 278 -30.83 -10.43 12.72
C ASP A 278 -29.29 -10.25 12.68
N GLY A 279 -28.74 -9.62 11.64
CA GLY A 279 -27.31 -9.46 11.41
C GLY A 279 -26.69 -8.26 12.12
N GLU A 280 -25.47 -8.45 12.66
CA GLU A 280 -24.61 -7.36 13.13
C GLU A 280 -24.30 -6.36 12.01
N ALA A 281 -23.99 -5.11 12.36
CA ALA A 281 -23.57 -4.12 11.37
C ALA A 281 -22.29 -4.61 10.64
N HIS A 282 -22.23 -4.40 9.32
CA HIS A 282 -21.05 -4.67 8.51
C HIS A 282 -20.27 -3.38 8.23
N LEU A 283 -18.94 -3.47 8.26
CA LEU A 283 -18.05 -2.35 7.99
C LEU A 283 -18.20 -1.85 6.54
N GLN A 284 -18.48 -2.76 5.60
CA GLN A 284 -18.68 -2.44 4.19
C GLN A 284 -19.85 -1.49 3.97
N ASP A 285 -20.95 -1.67 4.70
CA ASP A 285 -22.11 -0.77 4.62
C ASP A 285 -21.73 0.64 5.06
N ALA A 286 -20.98 0.77 6.16
CA ALA A 286 -20.54 2.07 6.66
C ALA A 286 -19.54 2.75 5.71
N LEU A 287 -18.65 1.98 5.09
CA LEU A 287 -17.71 2.48 4.09
C LEU A 287 -18.43 2.97 2.83
N ALA A 288 -19.52 2.30 2.41
CA ALA A 288 -20.32 2.72 1.26
C ALA A 288 -20.99 4.09 1.44
N CYS A 289 -21.18 4.53 2.69
CA CYS A 289 -21.70 5.87 3.00
C CYS A 289 -20.64 6.99 2.94
N ILE A 290 -19.36 6.66 2.76
CA ILE A 290 -18.26 7.65 2.75
C ILE A 290 -17.96 8.08 1.33
N ASN A 291 -17.86 9.39 1.10
CA ASN A 291 -17.46 9.94 -0.18
C ASN A 291 -15.94 9.77 -0.39
N PRO A 292 -15.48 8.89 -1.31
CA PRO A 292 -14.07 8.64 -1.53
C PRO A 292 -13.37 9.81 -2.24
N LEU A 293 -14.11 10.73 -2.88
CA LEU A 293 -13.52 11.91 -3.53
C LEU A 293 -13.14 13.00 -2.53
N GLU A 294 -13.78 13.00 -1.36
CA GLU A 294 -13.57 13.99 -0.29
C GLU A 294 -12.78 13.44 0.89
N THR A 295 -12.36 12.18 0.83
CA THR A 295 -11.71 11.47 1.93
C THR A 295 -10.40 10.84 1.47
N ASP A 296 -9.36 11.00 2.26
CA ASP A 296 -8.03 10.42 2.01
C ASP A 296 -7.72 9.24 2.95
N LEU A 297 -8.38 9.18 4.13
CA LEU A 297 -8.24 8.10 5.10
C LEU A 297 -9.51 7.95 5.94
N VAL A 298 -9.95 6.71 6.15
CA VAL A 298 -11.01 6.34 7.10
C VAL A 298 -10.39 5.79 8.38
N LEU A 299 -10.74 6.40 9.52
CA LEU A 299 -10.42 5.88 10.84
C LEU A 299 -11.61 5.09 11.37
N VAL A 300 -11.38 3.86 11.84
CA VAL A 300 -12.44 2.99 12.35
C VAL A 300 -12.26 2.76 13.85
N GLU A 301 -13.21 3.23 14.64
CA GLU A 301 -13.34 2.89 16.05
C GLU A 301 -14.35 1.74 16.20
N GLY A 302 -13.87 0.49 16.24
CA GLY A 302 -14.72 -0.70 16.40
C GLY A 302 -14.48 -1.76 15.33
N PHE A 303 -15.51 -2.54 14.99
CA PHE A 303 -15.44 -3.68 14.06
C PHE A 303 -14.24 -4.62 14.33
N LYS A 304 -14.06 -5.02 15.59
CA LYS A 304 -12.85 -5.75 16.04
C LYS A 304 -12.59 -7.04 15.25
N HIS A 305 -13.63 -7.71 14.80
CA HIS A 305 -13.57 -8.97 14.06
C HIS A 305 -13.41 -8.79 12.55
N ALA A 306 -13.56 -7.59 11.99
CA ALA A 306 -13.40 -7.39 10.55
C ALA A 306 -11.92 -7.43 10.15
N THR A 307 -11.62 -7.92 8.95
CA THR A 307 -10.26 -8.16 8.46
C THR A 307 -9.73 -6.92 7.73
N PHE A 308 -8.96 -6.09 8.45
CA PHE A 308 -8.29 -4.90 7.93
C PHE A 308 -7.22 -4.42 8.92
N ALA A 309 -6.29 -3.59 8.46
CA ALA A 309 -5.18 -3.08 9.27
C ALA A 309 -5.66 -2.31 10.51
N LYS A 310 -5.12 -2.65 11.68
CA LYS A 310 -5.48 -2.05 12.96
C LYS A 310 -4.24 -1.65 13.77
N ILE A 311 -4.40 -0.59 14.56
CA ILE A 311 -3.50 -0.26 15.66
C ILE A 311 -4.17 -0.69 16.95
N GLU A 312 -3.51 -1.58 17.68
CA GLU A 312 -3.95 -1.98 19.01
C GLU A 312 -3.56 -0.91 20.02
N ILE A 313 -4.50 -0.46 20.85
CA ILE A 313 -4.22 0.42 21.99
C ILE A 313 -4.27 -0.44 23.25
N HIS A 314 -3.17 -0.44 24.01
CA HIS A 314 -3.03 -1.23 25.24
C HIS A 314 -2.58 -0.37 26.42
N ARG A 315 -3.24 -0.55 27.56
CA ARG A 315 -2.85 0.04 28.84
C ARG A 315 -2.73 -1.08 29.87
N PRO A 316 -1.51 -1.45 30.31
CA PRO A 316 -1.33 -2.53 31.27
C PRO A 316 -2.08 -2.32 32.59
N SER A 317 -2.29 -1.06 33.00
CA SER A 317 -3.05 -0.69 34.20
C SER A 317 -4.49 -1.19 34.22
N LEU A 318 -5.08 -1.50 33.06
CA LEU A 318 -6.43 -2.06 32.96
C LEU A 318 -6.48 -3.58 33.12
N GLY A 319 -5.32 -4.25 33.25
CA GLY A 319 -5.23 -5.69 33.48
C GLY A 319 -5.81 -6.55 32.35
N LYS A 320 -5.94 -5.99 31.15
CA LYS A 320 -6.42 -6.70 29.96
C LYS A 320 -5.24 -7.25 29.14
N PRO A 321 -5.38 -8.46 28.56
CA PRO A 321 -4.34 -9.00 27.68
C PRO A 321 -4.24 -8.21 26.38
N LEU A 322 -3.21 -8.47 25.58
CA LEU A 322 -3.13 -8.00 24.20
C LEU A 322 -4.13 -8.79 23.33
N MET A 323 -4.64 -8.14 22.28
CA MET A 323 -5.41 -8.79 21.21
C MET A 323 -4.49 -9.48 20.22
N TYR A 324 -3.29 -8.92 19.99
CA TYR A 324 -2.19 -9.68 19.42
C TYR A 324 -1.80 -10.84 20.37
N PRO A 325 -1.51 -12.07 19.88
CA PRO A 325 -1.32 -12.48 18.48
C PRO A 325 -2.57 -13.01 17.76
N GLU A 326 -3.75 -12.99 18.40
CA GLU A 326 -4.96 -13.61 17.83
C GLU A 326 -5.49 -12.86 16.60
N ASP A 327 -5.24 -11.55 16.50
CA ASP A 327 -5.56 -10.74 15.31
C ASP A 327 -4.29 -10.42 14.51
N ALA A 328 -4.08 -11.15 13.42
CA ALA A 328 -2.95 -10.97 12.50
C ALA A 328 -2.97 -9.64 11.74
N ASN A 329 -4.07 -8.87 11.79
CA ASN A 329 -4.18 -7.58 11.11
C ASN A 329 -3.69 -6.41 11.96
N ILE A 330 -3.20 -6.66 13.17
CA ILE A 330 -2.59 -5.63 14.02
C ILE A 330 -1.21 -5.29 13.46
N ILE A 331 -1.05 -4.06 12.98
CA ILE A 331 0.20 -3.59 12.34
C ILE A 331 1.09 -2.77 13.29
N ALA A 332 0.54 -2.31 14.41
CA ALA A 332 1.27 -1.63 15.47
C ALA A 332 0.54 -1.74 16.81
N LEU A 333 1.32 -1.61 17.89
CA LEU A 333 0.83 -1.52 19.26
C LEU A 333 1.15 -0.11 19.79
N THR A 334 0.15 0.60 20.31
CA THR A 334 0.35 1.85 21.05
C THR A 334 0.03 1.68 22.52
N THR A 335 0.95 2.05 23.38
CA THR A 335 0.86 1.79 24.83
C THR A 335 1.54 2.89 25.66
N ASP A 336 1.11 3.05 26.91
CA ASP A 336 1.74 3.92 27.91
C ASP A 336 2.84 3.21 28.73
N ALA A 337 3.14 1.95 28.42
CA ALA A 337 4.28 1.24 29.00
C ALA A 337 5.60 1.48 28.25
N ALA A 338 6.70 1.48 28.99
CA ALA A 338 8.05 1.69 28.43
C ALA A 338 8.46 0.58 27.45
N ALA A 339 8.12 -0.67 27.73
CA ALA A 339 8.40 -1.82 26.86
C ALA A 339 7.36 -2.91 27.09
N ILE A 340 6.86 -3.48 26.00
CA ILE A 340 6.01 -4.68 26.01
C ILE A 340 6.69 -5.73 25.13
N ASN A 341 6.63 -6.99 25.56
CA ASN A 341 7.16 -8.09 24.77
C ASN A 341 6.27 -8.34 23.54
N ILE A 342 6.67 -7.79 22.40
CA ILE A 342 6.02 -7.97 21.10
C ILE A 342 7.04 -8.50 20.08
N PRO A 343 6.60 -9.19 19.02
CA PRO A 343 7.53 -9.71 18.02
C PRO A 343 8.27 -8.57 17.27
N PRO A 344 9.44 -8.85 16.67
CA PRO A 344 10.26 -7.83 16.00
C PRO A 344 9.58 -7.11 14.83
N HIS A 345 8.57 -7.72 14.22
CA HIS A 345 7.84 -7.14 13.10
C HIS A 345 6.75 -6.15 13.53
N LEU A 346 6.36 -6.13 14.82
CA LEU A 346 5.32 -5.25 15.31
C LEU A 346 5.94 -3.99 15.93
N HIS A 347 5.44 -2.82 15.54
CA HIS A 347 5.98 -1.55 16.00
C HIS A 347 5.30 -1.12 17.31
N GLN A 348 6.07 -0.93 18.38
CA GLN A 348 5.59 -0.30 19.61
C GLN A 348 5.69 1.23 19.49
N LEU A 349 4.60 1.94 19.79
CA LEU A 349 4.52 3.40 19.77
C LEU A 349 4.04 3.92 21.13
N ASP A 350 4.65 4.99 21.64
CA ASP A 350 4.22 5.60 22.89
C ASP A 350 2.87 6.31 22.73
N LEU A 351 1.89 5.86 23.51
CA LEU A 351 0.52 6.37 23.52
C LEU A 351 0.43 7.86 23.90
N ASN A 352 1.45 8.37 24.59
CA ASN A 352 1.54 9.78 24.98
C ASN A 352 2.29 10.63 23.94
N GLN A 353 2.72 10.04 22.82
CA GLN A 353 3.40 10.74 21.72
C GLN A 353 2.58 10.64 20.42
N PRO A 354 1.43 11.32 20.33
CA PRO A 354 0.54 11.20 19.17
C PRO A 354 1.19 11.63 17.85
N ASN A 355 2.21 12.49 17.86
CA ASN A 355 2.97 12.85 16.66
C ASN A 355 3.74 11.67 16.06
N ALA A 356 4.35 10.82 16.90
CA ALA A 356 5.04 9.63 16.42
C ALA A 356 4.05 8.64 15.77
N LEU A 357 2.85 8.54 16.34
CA LEU A 357 1.77 7.75 15.78
C LEU A 357 1.26 8.33 14.45
N VAL A 358 1.22 9.65 14.30
CA VAL A 358 0.89 10.31 13.02
C VAL A 358 1.94 10.01 11.94
N GLU A 359 3.24 10.10 12.25
CA GLU A 359 4.29 9.71 11.28
C GLU A 359 4.14 8.26 10.84
N PHE A 360 3.89 7.37 11.80
CA PHE A 360 3.66 5.97 11.49
C PHE A 360 2.46 5.79 10.57
N ILE A 361 1.31 6.42 10.88
CA ILE A 361 0.11 6.33 10.04
C ILE A 361 0.39 6.83 8.62
N ILE A 362 1.08 7.96 8.48
CA ILE A 362 1.42 8.53 7.17
C ILE A 362 2.34 7.59 6.38
N ALA A 363 3.35 7.01 7.04
CA ALA A 363 4.23 6.03 6.41
C ALA A 363 3.47 4.76 5.99
N GLN A 364 2.40 4.40 6.69
CA GLN A 364 1.57 3.24 6.38
C GLN A 364 0.45 3.52 5.37
N LEU A 365 0.11 4.78 5.06
CA LEU A 365 -0.99 5.11 4.13
C LEU A 365 -0.95 4.34 2.80
N PRO A 366 0.20 4.17 2.12
CA PRO A 366 0.27 3.40 0.87
C PRO A 366 -0.03 1.90 1.07
N ASN A 367 0.13 1.41 2.30
CA ASN A 367 -0.03 0.01 2.67
C ASN A 367 -1.45 -0.34 3.13
N LEU A 368 -2.25 0.68 3.44
CA LEU A 368 -3.63 0.49 3.88
C LEU A 368 -4.53 0.14 2.70
N SER A 369 -5.36 -0.87 2.89
CA SER A 369 -6.31 -1.34 1.88
C SER A 369 -7.73 -1.38 2.45
N LEU A 370 -8.71 -1.52 1.54
CA LEU A 370 -10.09 -1.77 1.94
C LEU A 370 -10.18 -3.10 2.70
N PRO A 371 -11.04 -3.20 3.74
CA PRO A 371 -11.30 -4.46 4.41
C PRO A 371 -11.74 -5.52 3.41
N THR A 372 -11.20 -6.73 3.54
CA THR A 372 -11.74 -7.90 2.83
C THR A 372 -13.01 -8.36 3.56
N SER A 373 -14.06 -8.64 2.79
CA SER A 373 -15.32 -9.23 3.28
C SER A 373 -15.11 -10.57 3.95
#